data_AF-A0A3N9VEG1-F1
#
_entry.id   AF-A0A3N9VEG1-F1
#
_cell.length_a   1.000
_cell.length_b   1.000
_cell.length_c   1.000
_cell.angle_alpha   90.00
_cell.angle_beta   90.00
_cell.angle_gamma   90.00
#
_symmetry.space_group_name_H-M   'P 1'
#
loop_
_entity.id
_entity.type
_entity.pdbx_description
1 polymer ?
#
loop_
_entity_poly.entity_id
_entity_poly.type
_entity_poly.pdbx_seq_one_letter_code
_entity_poly.pdbx_strand_id
1 'polypeptide(L)' 'MKKSLLETNPHLQDASKREKALARNVETSSAVEGIHVKRDAVSGRFISQTIDLQAAVKSSKTSR' A
#
# COMPACT_ATOMS: atom_id res chain seq x y z
N MET A 1 19.82 -28.18 8.36
CA MET A 1 18.82 -27.10 8.58
C MET A 1 18.44 -26.52 7.23
N LYS A 2 17.15 -26.40 6.91
CA LYS A 2 16.71 -25.76 5.65
C LYS A 2 16.79 -24.25 5.83
N LYS A 3 17.49 -23.56 4.92
CA LYS A 3 17.61 -22.10 4.94
C LYS A 3 16.25 -21.47 4.67
N SER A 4 15.98 -20.32 5.28
CA SER A 4 14.72 -19.61 5.06
C SER A 4 14.67 -18.97 3.67
N LEU A 5 13.47 -18.65 3.18
CA LEU A 5 13.31 -17.85 1.96
C LEU A 5 13.95 -16.47 2.09
N LEU A 6 13.98 -15.91 3.30
CA LEU A 6 14.64 -14.64 3.57
C LEU A 6 16.16 -14.73 3.35
N GLU A 7 16.76 -15.87 3.67
CA GLU A 7 18.21 -16.11 3.48
C GLU A 7 18.57 -16.45 2.04
N THR A 8 17.67 -17.13 1.32
CA THR A 8 17.97 -17.73 0.02
C THR A 8 17.50 -16.91 -1.17
N ASN A 9 16.44 -16.11 -1.02
CA ASN A 9 15.89 -15.32 -2.11
C ASN A 9 16.49 -13.90 -2.11
N PRO A 10 17.31 -13.52 -3.12
CA PRO A 10 17.95 -12.20 -3.17
C PRO A 10 16.94 -11.05 -3.23
N HIS A 11 15.73 -11.28 -3.76
CA HIS A 11 14.68 -10.27 -3.81
C HIS A 11 14.01 -10.02 -2.46
N LEU A 12 14.17 -10.95 -1.51
CA LEU A 12 13.60 -10.85 -0.16
C LEU A 12 14.63 -10.44 0.89
N GLN A 13 15.88 -10.11 0.53
CA GLN A 13 16.89 -9.73 1.52
C GLN A 13 16.70 -8.29 2.02
N ASP A 14 16.25 -7.37 1.16
CA ASP A 14 16.06 -5.96 1.50
C ASP A 14 14.75 -5.72 2.27
N ALA A 15 14.89 -5.42 3.56
CA ALA A 15 13.76 -5.16 4.45
C ALA A 15 12.88 -3.99 4.01
N SER A 16 13.49 -2.92 3.50
CA SER A 16 12.77 -1.72 3.07
C SER A 16 11.91 -1.99 1.83
N LYS A 17 12.44 -2.79 0.90
CA LYS A 17 11.66 -3.21 -0.29
C LYS A 17 10.52 -4.13 0.09
N ARG A 18 10.75 -5.09 1.00
CA ARG A 18 9.69 -5.99 1.50
C ARG A 18 8.55 -5.20 2.14
N GLU A 19 8.89 -4.25 3.00
CA GLU A 19 7.92 -3.44 3.72
C GLU A 19 7.10 -2.54 2.78
N LYS A 20 7.75 -1.91 1.80
CA LYS A 20 7.07 -1.13 0.75
C LYS A 20 6.14 -2.01 -0.09
N ALA A 21 6.59 -3.20 -0.48
CA ALA A 21 5.78 -4.14 -1.25
C ALA A 21 4.56 -4.61 -0.45
N LEU A 22 4.75 -4.94 0.84
CA LEU A 22 3.67 -5.31 1.74
C LEU A 22 2.63 -4.18 1.86
N ALA A 23 3.09 -2.95 2.09
CA ALA A 23 2.22 -1.79 2.19
C ALA A 23 1.37 -1.61 0.93
N ARG A 24 2.03 -1.62 -0.24
CA ARG A 24 1.33 -1.50 -1.53
C ARG A 24 0.32 -2.63 -1.73
N ASN A 25 0.68 -3.87 -1.42
CA ASN A 25 -0.20 -5.02 -1.61
C ASN A 25 -1.48 -4.87 -0.78
N VAL A 26 -1.35 -4.48 0.49
CA VAL A 26 -2.49 -4.24 1.39
C VAL A 26 -3.37 -3.11 0.87
N GLU A 27 -2.77 -1.99 0.45
CA GLU A 27 -3.51 -0.84 -0.07
C GLU A 27 -4.29 -1.22 -1.34
N THR A 28 -3.65 -1.90 -2.29
CA THR A 28 -4.29 -2.30 -3.55
C THR A 28 -5.34 -3.38 -3.36
N SER A 29 -5.11 -4.38 -2.51
CA SER A 29 -6.10 -5.43 -2.26
C SER A 29 -7.33 -4.88 -1.55
N SER A 30 -7.12 -3.97 -0.60
CA SER A 30 -8.22 -3.31 0.10
C SER A 30 -9.02 -2.41 -0.85
N ALA A 31 -8.34 -1.66 -1.73
CA ALA A 31 -9.01 -0.79 -2.70
C ALA A 31 -9.87 -1.57 -3.72
N VAL A 32 -9.46 -2.78 -4.12
CA VAL A 32 -10.28 -3.67 -4.96
C VAL A 32 -11.60 -4.01 -4.26
N GLU A 33 -11.59 -4.18 -2.94
CA GLU A 33 -12.78 -4.41 -2.10
C GLU A 33 -13.51 -3.11 -1.70
N GLY A 34 -13.10 -1.95 -2.25
CA GLY A 34 -13.66 -0.63 -1.92
C GLY A 34 -13.23 -0.05 -0.57
N ILE A 35 -12.34 -0.74 0.15
CA ILE A 35 -11.80 -0.31 1.44
C ILE A 35 -10.53 0.51 1.20
N HIS A 36 -10.62 1.81 1.41
CA HIS A 36 -9.49 2.70 1.19
C HIS A 36 -8.69 2.83 2.49
N VAL A 37 -7.51 2.25 2.51
CA VAL A 37 -6.56 2.37 3.61
C VAL A 37 -5.25 2.97 3.11
N LYS A 38 -4.54 3.65 3.99
CA LYS A 38 -3.19 4.13 3.73
C LYS A 38 -2.30 3.86 4.91
N ARG A 39 -1.03 3.53 4.65
CA ARG A 39 -0.05 3.39 5.72
C ARG A 39 0.34 4.75 6.29
N ASP A 40 0.15 4.92 7.59
CA ASP A 40 0.65 6.08 8.33
C ASP A 40 2.17 5.99 8.46
N ALA A 41 2.86 7.09 8.12
CA ALA A 41 4.31 7.19 8.14
C ALA A 41 4.88 7.23 9.58
N VAL A 42 4.09 7.69 10.56
CA VAL A 42 4.53 7.85 11.94
C VAL A 42 4.33 6.56 12.74
N SER A 43 3.13 5.99 12.70
CA SER A 43 2.81 4.76 13.46
C SER A 43 3.09 3.47 12.69
N GLY A 44 3.28 3.54 11.37
CA GLY A 44 3.44 2.37 10.50
C GLY A 44 2.15 1.54 10.33
N ARG A 45 1.03 1.96 10.93
CA ARG A 45 -0.27 1.28 10.88
C ARG A 45 -1.07 1.69 9.64
N PHE A 46 -1.97 0.83 9.19
CA PHE A 46 -2.94 1.19 8.16
C PHE A 46 -4.12 1.93 8.79
N ILE A 47 -4.40 3.12 8.27
CA ILE A 47 -5.54 3.94 8.69
C ILE A 47 -6.55 4.02 7.54
N SER A 48 -7.84 4.01 7.86
CA SER A 48 -8.89 4.19 6.88
C SER A 48 -8.82 5.62 6.32
N GLN A 49 -8.85 5.73 4.99
CA GLN A 49 -9.05 7.00 4.32
C GLN A 49 -10.53 7.17 4.03
N THR A 50 -11.15 8.15 4.67
CA THR A 50 -12.44 8.65 4.21
C THR A 50 -12.17 9.42 2.92
N ILE A 51 -12.33 8.76 1.77
CA ILE A 51 -12.30 9.47 0.50
C ILE A 51 -13.63 10.22 0.43
N ASP A 52 -13.59 11.54 0.67
CA ASP A 52 -14.66 12.42 0.24
C ASP A 52 -14.71 12.35 -1.29
N LEU A 53 -15.58 11.46 -1.80
CA LEU A 53 -15.80 11.21 -3.23
C LEU A 53 -16.17 12.50 -4.00
N GLN A 54 -16.49 13.60 -3.30
CA GLN A 54 -16.75 14.91 -3.88
C GLN A 54 -15.50 15.61 -4.43
N ALA A 55 -14.30 15.30 -3.95
CA ALA A 55 -13.07 15.97 -4.38
C ALA A 55 -12.55 15.43 -5.73
N ALA A 56 -12.68 14.12 -5.97
CA ALA A 56 -12.18 13.46 -7.18
C ALA A 56 -12.96 13.85 -8.45
N VAL A 57 -14.24 14.19 -8.34
CA VAL A 57 -15.07 14.60 -9.48
C VAL A 57 -14.65 15.99 -10.03
N LYS A 58 -14.11 16.87 -9.18
CA LYS A 58 -13.77 18.25 -9.56
C LYS A 58 -12.48 18.37 -10.39
N SER A 59 -11.51 17.47 -10.24
CA SER A 59 -10.25 17.52 -11.01
C SER A 59 -10.38 16.94 -12.43
N SER A 60 -11.38 16.09 -12.69
CA SER A 60 -11.63 15.49 -14.00
C SER A 60 -12.24 16.44 -15.05
N LYS A 61 -12.74 17.61 -14.63
CA LYS A 61 -13.43 18.58 -15.51
C LYS A 61 -12.55 19.72 -16.04
N THR A 62 -11.26 19.77 -15.68
CA THR A 62 -10.36 20.89 -16.06
C THR A 62 -9.21 20.46 -16.98
N SER A 63 -9.46 19.50 -17.87
CA SER A 63 -8.58 19.23 -19.01
C SER A 63 -9.43 19.15 -20.27
N ARG A 64 -9.62 20.32 -20.90
CA ARG A 64 -10.01 20.49 -22.29
C ARG A 64 -8.93 21.30 -22.96
#